data_AF-A0A8M1KPM4-F1
#
_entry.id   AF-A0A8M1KPM4-F1
#
_cell.length_a   1.000
_cell.length_b   1.000
_cell.length_c   1.000
_cell.angle_alpha   90.00
_cell.angle_beta   90.00
_cell.angle_gamma   90.00
#
_symmetry.space_group_name_H-M   'P 1'
#
loop_
_entity.id
_entity.type
_entity.pdbx_description
1 polymer ?
#
loop_
_entity_poly.entity_id
_entity_poly.type
_entity_poly.pdbx_seq_one_letter_code
_entity_poly.pdbx_strand_id
1 'polypeptide(L)'
;MKEEEEEEVAQTQHQEEEEEEGDEEDTAGEHGEEAEDAKPRPKPNFSCPLIPPKIPDGEKVDFDDIHRKRMEKDLTELQSLIEAHFESRKKEEEELIGLTDRIEKRRAERAEQLRIRAEKEKERVNKLAGEKARKEEEEAKKKAEEDAKKKKVLTNLHVSGFMQKSERRGGPKKQTGREKKKKILSDRRKDLNVGHLNEEKLRDKAKELWQWMHQLEAEKFELQYHYTRQKYEVTVLRNRVSDHQKITKGSRSKRGLRK
;
A
#
# COMPACT_ATOMS: atom_id res chain seq x y z
N MET A 1 -19.81 -18.46 -4.87
CA MET A 1 -19.50 -18.60 -3.43
C MET A 1 -18.26 -17.85 -2.98
N LYS A 2 -17.08 -17.97 -3.60
CA LYS A 2 -15.91 -17.15 -3.20
C LYS A 2 -15.69 -15.90 -4.05
N GLU A 3 -16.20 -15.91 -5.29
CA GLU A 3 -16.20 -14.73 -6.18
C GLU A 3 -17.40 -13.81 -5.92
N GLU A 4 -18.55 -14.35 -5.48
CA GLU A 4 -19.73 -13.53 -5.11
C GLU A 4 -19.52 -12.70 -3.83
N GLU A 5 -18.69 -13.18 -2.89
CA GLU A 5 -18.41 -12.50 -1.63
C GLU A 5 -17.41 -11.33 -1.80
N GLU A 6 -16.62 -11.35 -2.89
CA GLU A 6 -15.66 -10.29 -3.21
C GLU A 6 -16.33 -9.14 -4.00
N GLU A 7 -17.42 -9.44 -4.69
CA GLU A 7 -18.22 -8.45 -5.43
C GLU A 7 -19.15 -7.64 -4.51
N GLU A 8 -19.69 -8.25 -3.44
CA GLU A 8 -20.55 -7.57 -2.45
C GLU A 8 -19.79 -6.56 -1.57
N VAL A 9 -18.50 -6.82 -1.30
CA VAL A 9 -17.62 -5.92 -0.51
C VAL A 9 -17.13 -4.74 -1.35
N ALA A 10 -16.97 -4.90 -2.67
CA ALA A 10 -16.65 -3.82 -3.58
C ALA A 10 -17.85 -2.87 -3.80
N GLN A 11 -19.07 -3.41 -3.77
CA GLN A 11 -20.30 -2.63 -3.95
C GLN A 11 -20.68 -1.80 -2.71
N THR A 12 -20.33 -2.26 -1.51
CA THR A 12 -20.54 -1.53 -0.25
C THR A 12 -19.54 -0.40 -0.03
N GLN A 13 -18.30 -0.51 -0.55
CA GLN A 13 -17.32 0.58 -0.47
C GLN A 13 -17.59 1.71 -1.47
N HIS A 14 -18.28 1.44 -2.58
CA HIS A 14 -18.60 2.47 -3.58
C HIS A 14 -19.84 3.31 -3.22
N GLN A 15 -20.66 2.86 -2.27
CA GLN A 15 -21.84 3.63 -1.80
C GLN A 15 -21.53 4.62 -0.66
N GLU A 16 -20.40 4.48 0.04
CA GLU A 16 -20.03 5.43 1.12
C GLU A 16 -19.20 6.62 0.61
N GLU A 17 -18.68 6.60 -0.62
CA GLU A 17 -17.87 7.69 -1.19
C GLU A 17 -18.66 8.71 -2.06
N GLU A 18 -19.93 8.47 -2.38
CA GLU A 18 -20.71 9.36 -3.28
C GLU A 18 -21.63 10.40 -2.59
N GLU A 19 -21.74 10.44 -1.25
CA GLU A 19 -22.67 11.37 -0.56
C GLU A 19 -22.05 12.66 0.01
N GLU A 20 -20.78 12.98 -0.27
CA GLU A 20 -20.14 14.17 0.34
C GLU A 20 -19.49 15.12 -0.67
N GLU A 21 -20.19 15.50 -1.75
CA GLU A 21 -19.95 16.80 -2.41
C GLU A 21 -21.22 17.34 -3.09
N GLY A 22 -21.68 18.51 -2.64
CA GLY A 22 -22.60 19.36 -3.38
C GLY A 22 -23.68 20.02 -2.53
N ASP A 23 -23.36 21.15 -1.88
CA ASP A 23 -24.14 22.39 -1.99
C ASP A 23 -23.42 23.54 -1.27
N GLU A 24 -22.77 24.44 -2.02
CA GLU A 24 -22.42 25.79 -1.57
C GLU A 24 -22.85 26.78 -2.67
N GLU A 25 -24.01 27.41 -2.48
CA GLU A 25 -24.26 28.83 -2.78
C GLU A 25 -25.56 29.24 -2.06
N ASP A 26 -25.47 30.08 -1.04
CA ASP A 26 -25.89 31.49 -1.12
C ASP A 26 -25.97 32.11 0.29
N THR A 27 -25.40 33.30 0.41
CA THR A 27 -25.40 34.14 1.60
C THR A 27 -26.53 35.15 1.52
N ALA A 28 -27.49 35.11 2.45
CA ALA A 28 -28.28 36.29 2.81
C ALA A 28 -28.86 36.13 4.22
N GLY A 29 -28.59 37.11 5.08
CA GLY A 29 -28.75 37.00 6.52
C GLY A 29 -30.14 37.38 7.06
N GLU A 30 -30.32 37.06 8.34
CA GLU A 30 -31.09 37.83 9.33
C GLU A 30 -30.88 37.14 10.68
N HIS A 31 -30.27 37.82 11.65
CA HIS A 31 -30.29 37.37 13.05
C HIS A 31 -31.11 38.40 13.84
N GLY A 32 -32.34 37.99 14.16
CA GLY A 32 -33.21 38.67 15.10
C GLY A 32 -32.76 38.44 16.53
N GLU A 33 -32.67 39.56 17.25
CA GLU A 33 -33.17 39.81 18.61
C GLU A 33 -33.03 38.70 19.67
N GLU A 34 -32.26 39.01 20.73
CA GLU A 34 -32.75 38.89 22.11
C GLU A 34 -31.91 39.80 23.02
N ALA A 35 -32.54 40.88 23.51
CA ALA A 35 -31.99 41.79 24.50
C ALA A 35 -32.95 41.85 25.69
N GLU A 36 -32.56 41.21 26.78
CA GLU A 36 -33.19 41.30 28.10
C GLU A 36 -32.11 41.77 29.08
N ASP A 37 -32.19 43.03 29.54
CA ASP A 37 -32.20 43.34 30.98
C ASP A 37 -32.62 44.81 31.19
N ALA A 38 -33.70 45.01 31.94
CA ALA A 38 -34.29 46.31 32.21
C ALA A 38 -34.52 46.52 33.71
N LYS A 39 -33.86 47.53 34.32
CA LYS A 39 -34.35 48.33 35.47
C LYS A 39 -33.40 49.51 35.86
N PRO A 40 -33.82 50.56 36.63
CA PRO A 40 -34.27 51.81 36.02
C PRO A 40 -33.83 53.16 36.69
N ARG A 41 -34.08 54.29 35.98
CA ARG A 41 -34.23 55.73 36.41
C ARG A 41 -32.95 56.49 36.87
N PRO A 42 -32.90 57.86 36.90
CA PRO A 42 -33.97 58.88 36.75
C PRO A 42 -33.68 60.06 35.79
N LYS A 43 -34.73 60.80 35.42
CA LYS A 43 -34.67 62.07 34.68
C LYS A 43 -34.29 63.23 35.62
N PRO A 44 -33.46 64.21 35.21
CA PRO A 44 -33.45 65.53 35.79
C PRO A 44 -34.18 66.52 34.88
N ASN A 45 -35.26 67.11 35.40
CA ASN A 45 -35.72 68.43 34.97
C ASN A 45 -34.69 69.46 35.45
N PHE A 46 -34.00 70.16 34.54
CA PHE A 46 -33.42 71.47 34.86
C PHE A 46 -33.52 72.37 33.63
N SER A 47 -34.54 73.22 33.66
CA SER A 47 -34.62 74.46 32.91
C SER A 47 -33.41 75.35 33.24
N CYS A 48 -32.51 75.53 32.28
CA CYS A 48 -31.48 76.57 32.33
C CYS A 48 -31.79 77.60 31.22
N PRO A 49 -32.00 78.88 31.55
CA PRO A 49 -32.23 79.91 30.54
C PRO A 49 -30.96 80.08 29.69
N LEU A 50 -31.11 80.01 28.37
CA LEU A 50 -30.06 80.34 27.40
C LEU A 50 -29.61 81.81 27.61
N ILE A 51 -28.49 82.00 28.28
CA ILE A 51 -27.68 83.21 28.21
C ILE A 51 -26.52 82.88 27.27
N PRO A 52 -26.37 83.59 26.13
CA PRO A 52 -25.25 83.37 25.23
C PRO A 52 -23.93 83.68 25.97
N PRO A 53 -22.96 82.75 26.06
CA PRO A 53 -21.67 83.05 26.64
C PRO A 53 -21.00 84.16 25.83
N LYS A 54 -20.67 85.25 26.51
CA LYS A 54 -19.87 86.36 26.00
C LYS A 54 -18.49 85.78 25.65
N ILE A 55 -18.16 85.70 24.36
CA ILE A 55 -16.81 85.33 23.90
C ILE A 55 -15.88 86.49 24.30
N PRO A 56 -14.88 86.27 25.18
CA PRO A 56 -13.86 87.27 25.44
C PRO A 56 -12.93 87.37 24.23
N ASP A 57 -12.59 88.62 23.89
CA ASP A 57 -11.79 89.04 22.75
C ASP A 57 -10.44 88.30 22.62
N GLY A 58 -10.15 87.83 21.40
CA GLY A 58 -8.91 88.22 20.71
C GLY A 58 -7.61 87.48 21.05
N GLU A 59 -7.62 86.19 21.37
CA GLU A 59 -6.42 85.38 21.20
C GLU A 59 -6.34 84.99 19.71
N LYS A 60 -5.31 85.50 19.01
CA LYS A 60 -5.05 85.17 17.60
C LYS A 60 -4.96 83.66 17.46
N VAL A 61 -6.03 83.06 16.94
CA VAL A 61 -6.07 81.66 16.54
C VAL A 61 -5.03 81.47 15.46
N ASP A 62 -3.92 80.84 15.83
CA ASP A 62 -2.82 80.57 14.92
C ASP A 62 -3.20 79.40 14.01
N PHE A 63 -3.52 79.68 12.75
CA PHE A 63 -3.99 78.66 11.79
C PHE A 63 -2.91 77.61 11.52
N ASP A 64 -1.63 77.97 11.65
CA ASP A 64 -0.52 77.02 11.55
C ASP A 64 -0.48 76.07 12.75
N ASP A 65 -0.86 76.51 13.94
CA ASP A 65 -0.96 75.65 15.14
C ASP A 65 -2.13 74.67 15.03
N ILE A 66 -3.28 75.11 14.47
CA ILE A 66 -4.40 74.22 14.16
C ILE A 66 -3.99 73.15 13.15
N HIS A 67 -3.26 73.53 12.09
CA HIS A 67 -2.84 72.57 11.08
C HIS A 67 -1.82 71.57 11.63
N ARG A 68 -0.87 72.02 12.45
CA ARG A 68 0.10 71.14 13.14
C ARG A 68 -0.57 70.15 14.07
N LYS A 69 -1.49 70.62 14.93
CA LYS A 69 -2.28 69.79 15.84
C LYS A 69 -3.15 68.78 15.11
N ARG A 70 -3.68 69.15 13.94
CA ARG A 70 -4.42 68.22 13.08
C ARG A 70 -3.51 67.12 12.56
N MET A 71 -2.34 67.47 12.00
CA MET A 71 -1.38 66.48 11.49
C MET A 71 -0.85 65.57 12.60
N GLU A 72 -0.59 66.10 13.80
CA GLU A 72 -0.18 65.32 14.96
C GLU A 72 -1.29 64.38 15.43
N LYS A 73 -2.55 64.84 15.46
CA LYS A 73 -3.70 63.99 15.76
C LYS A 73 -3.85 62.87 14.72
N ASP A 74 -3.83 63.21 13.43
CA ASP A 74 -3.99 62.24 12.36
C ASP A 74 -2.85 61.19 12.37
N LEU A 75 -1.62 61.59 12.71
CA LEU A 75 -0.48 60.68 12.86
C LEU A 75 -0.63 59.74 14.07
N THR A 76 -1.06 60.28 15.21
CA THR A 76 -1.27 59.47 16.43
C THR A 76 -2.47 58.53 16.30
N GLU A 77 -3.55 58.98 15.65
CA GLU A 77 -4.72 58.16 15.31
C GLU A 77 -4.34 57.05 14.33
N LEU A 78 -3.54 57.35 13.30
CA LEU A 78 -3.02 56.36 12.36
C LEU A 78 -2.15 55.31 13.07
N GLN A 79 -1.24 55.73 13.96
CA GLN A 79 -0.42 54.81 14.75
C GLN A 79 -1.27 53.91 15.64
N SER A 80 -2.28 54.48 16.32
CA SER A 80 -3.21 53.71 17.16
C SER A 80 -4.03 52.71 16.35
N LEU A 81 -4.52 53.08 15.16
CA LEU A 81 -5.22 52.16 14.24
C LEU A 81 -4.33 51.02 13.76
N ILE A 82 -3.08 51.32 13.44
CA ILE A 82 -2.09 50.33 13.02
C ILE A 82 -1.85 49.33 14.18
N GLU A 83 -1.54 49.82 15.38
CA GLU A 83 -1.31 48.95 16.55
C GLU A 83 -2.54 48.13 16.90
N ALA A 84 -3.74 48.74 16.93
CA ALA A 84 -4.98 48.03 17.21
C ALA A 84 -5.26 46.92 16.19
N HIS A 85 -5.02 47.16 14.89
CA HIS A 85 -5.20 46.15 13.85
C HIS A 85 -4.22 44.97 14.03
N PHE A 86 -2.95 45.25 14.29
CA PHE A 86 -1.95 44.20 14.52
C PHE A 86 -2.22 43.41 15.80
N GLU A 87 -2.62 44.07 16.88
CA GLU A 87 -2.98 43.39 18.12
C GLU A 87 -4.27 42.55 17.98
N SER A 88 -5.29 43.04 17.26
CA SER A 88 -6.51 42.27 16.99
C SER A 88 -6.18 41.02 16.17
N ARG A 89 -5.49 41.20 15.03
CA ARG A 89 -5.05 40.10 14.17
C ARG A 89 -4.22 39.08 14.92
N LYS A 90 -3.26 39.53 15.74
CA LYS A 90 -2.39 38.64 16.50
C LYS A 90 -3.17 37.81 17.51
N LYS A 91 -4.12 38.42 18.24
CA LYS A 91 -4.98 37.71 19.18
C LYS A 91 -5.87 36.69 18.46
N GLU A 92 -6.48 37.09 17.35
CA GLU A 92 -7.30 36.20 16.51
C GLU A 92 -6.49 35.03 15.93
N GLU A 93 -5.27 35.27 15.45
CA GLU A 93 -4.36 34.23 14.94
C GLU A 93 -3.93 33.27 16.05
N GLU A 94 -3.57 33.77 17.23
CA GLU A 94 -3.22 32.94 18.38
C GLU A 94 -4.40 32.05 18.82
N GLU A 95 -5.63 32.58 18.81
CA GLU A 95 -6.84 31.82 19.12
C GLU A 95 -7.15 30.76 18.04
N LEU A 96 -6.99 31.11 16.76
CA LEU A 96 -7.20 30.20 15.64
C LEU A 96 -6.18 29.07 15.64
N ILE A 97 -4.90 29.38 15.90
CA ILE A 97 -3.83 28.39 16.07
C ILE A 97 -4.16 27.48 17.26
N GLY A 98 -4.53 28.05 18.42
CA GLY A 98 -4.92 27.25 19.58
C GLY A 98 -6.14 26.35 19.34
N LEU A 99 -7.10 26.79 18.52
CA LEU A 99 -8.25 25.97 18.14
C LEU A 99 -7.86 24.85 17.17
N THR A 100 -7.07 25.16 16.14
CA THR A 100 -6.61 24.18 15.15
C THR A 100 -5.73 23.11 15.79
N ASP A 101 -4.81 23.47 16.67
CA ASP A 101 -3.98 22.53 17.44
C ASP A 101 -4.85 21.54 18.26
N ARG A 102 -5.92 22.03 18.89
CA ARG A 102 -6.85 21.16 19.64
C ARG A 102 -7.63 20.23 18.72
N ILE A 103 -8.04 20.70 17.55
CA ILE A 103 -8.74 19.88 16.54
C ILE A 103 -7.78 18.80 16.02
N GLU A 104 -6.54 19.18 15.68
CA GLU A 104 -5.51 18.28 15.19
C GLU A 104 -5.18 17.22 16.23
N LYS A 105 -5.00 17.61 17.50
CA LYS A 105 -4.79 16.66 18.59
C LYS A 105 -5.94 15.65 18.71
N ARG A 106 -7.20 16.09 18.66
CA ARG A 106 -8.36 15.18 18.69
C ARG A 106 -8.45 14.29 17.44
N ARG A 107 -8.01 14.77 16.27
CA ARG A 107 -7.94 13.96 15.05
C ARG A 107 -6.85 12.90 15.17
N ALA A 108 -5.68 13.26 15.67
CA ALA A 108 -4.58 12.34 15.93
C ALA A 108 -4.97 11.26 16.96
N GLU A 109 -5.63 11.64 18.05
CA GLU A 109 -6.14 10.68 19.05
C GLU A 109 -7.16 9.70 18.45
N ARG A 110 -8.09 10.19 17.61
CA ARG A 110 -9.04 9.32 16.88
C ARG A 110 -8.33 8.37 15.90
N ALA A 111 -7.35 8.88 15.16
CA ALA A 111 -6.55 8.07 14.25
C ALA A 111 -5.77 6.98 15.00
N GLU A 112 -5.22 7.31 16.17
CA GLU A 112 -4.53 6.35 17.03
C GLU A 112 -5.50 5.29 17.58
N GLN A 113 -6.69 5.68 18.03
CA GLN A 113 -7.73 4.75 18.49
C GLN A 113 -8.14 3.76 17.38
N LEU A 114 -8.31 4.25 16.15
CA LEU A 114 -8.59 3.40 14.99
C LEU A 114 -7.43 2.45 14.71
N ARG A 115 -6.19 2.93 14.79
CA ARG A 115 -4.99 2.10 14.59
C ARG A 115 -4.91 0.98 15.63
N ILE A 116 -5.13 1.30 16.90
CA ILE A 116 -5.13 0.31 17.99
C ILE A 116 -6.26 -0.72 17.80
N ARG A 117 -7.45 -0.27 17.36
CA ARG A 117 -8.58 -1.17 17.07
C ARG A 117 -8.24 -2.12 15.91
N ALA A 118 -7.67 -1.59 14.83
CA ALA A 118 -7.25 -2.37 13.67
C ALA A 118 -6.13 -3.38 14.03
N GLU A 119 -5.18 -2.98 14.86
CA GLU A 119 -4.10 -3.85 15.34
C GLU A 119 -4.64 -5.00 16.21
N LYS A 120 -5.54 -4.70 17.15
CA LYS A 120 -6.21 -5.72 17.96
C LYS A 120 -7.04 -6.68 17.13
N GLU A 121 -7.76 -6.18 16.12
CA GLU A 121 -8.53 -7.04 15.21
C GLU A 121 -7.61 -7.94 14.38
N LYS A 122 -6.53 -7.38 13.84
CA LYS A 122 -5.49 -8.14 13.14
C LYS A 122 -4.85 -9.20 14.03
N GLU A 123 -4.61 -8.91 15.31
CA GLU A 123 -4.10 -9.88 16.27
C GLU A 123 -5.11 -11.02 16.53
N ARG A 124 -6.40 -10.71 16.67
CA ARG A 124 -7.46 -11.73 16.81
C ARG A 124 -7.55 -12.63 15.59
N VAL A 125 -7.56 -12.05 14.38
CA VAL A 125 -7.55 -12.80 13.13
C VAL A 125 -6.30 -13.68 13.03
N ASN A 126 -5.13 -13.14 13.37
CA ASN A 126 -3.87 -13.89 13.38
C ASN A 126 -3.85 -15.02 14.41
N LYS A 127 -4.44 -14.82 15.60
CA LYS A 127 -4.56 -15.86 16.62
C LYS A 127 -5.47 -16.99 16.15
N LEU A 128 -6.62 -16.67 15.56
CA LEU A 128 -7.54 -17.66 14.99
C LEU A 128 -6.90 -18.40 13.82
N ALA A 129 -6.17 -17.71 12.95
CA ALA A 129 -5.41 -18.32 11.86
C ALA A 129 -4.28 -19.21 12.39
N GLY A 130 -3.59 -18.79 13.46
CA GLY A 130 -2.53 -19.57 14.11
C GLY A 130 -3.04 -20.81 14.84
N GLU A 131 -4.18 -20.73 15.53
CA GLU A 131 -4.85 -21.88 16.15
C GLU A 131 -5.37 -22.85 15.10
N LYS A 132 -5.95 -22.34 14.01
CA LYS A 132 -6.37 -23.16 12.86
C LYS A 132 -5.17 -23.84 12.20
N ALA A 133 -4.05 -23.13 12.04
CA ALA A 133 -2.81 -23.69 11.51
C ALA A 133 -2.21 -24.76 12.43
N ARG A 134 -2.22 -24.55 13.76
CA ARG A 134 -1.78 -25.59 14.72
C ARG A 134 -2.68 -26.82 14.70
N LYS A 135 -3.98 -26.64 14.61
CA LYS A 135 -4.94 -27.75 14.47
C LYS A 135 -4.73 -28.50 13.16
N GLU A 136 -4.48 -27.79 12.05
CA GLU A 136 -4.15 -28.39 10.76
C GLU A 136 -2.80 -29.14 10.79
N GLU A 137 -1.80 -28.61 11.50
CA GLU A 137 -0.51 -29.29 11.71
C GLU A 137 -0.64 -30.56 12.57
N GLU A 138 -1.48 -30.53 13.62
CA GLU A 138 -1.76 -31.71 14.45
C GLU A 138 -2.58 -32.76 13.69
N GLU A 139 -3.58 -32.37 12.91
CA GLU A 139 -4.34 -33.27 12.04
C GLU A 139 -3.46 -33.84 10.92
N ALA A 140 -2.55 -33.04 10.34
CA ALA A 140 -1.58 -33.51 9.36
C ALA A 140 -0.57 -34.50 9.99
N LYS A 141 -0.13 -34.25 11.22
CA LYS A 141 0.77 -35.15 11.97
C LYS A 141 0.06 -36.46 12.32
N LYS A 142 -1.18 -36.40 12.82
CA LYS A 142 -1.99 -37.61 13.11
C LYS A 142 -2.28 -38.41 11.85
N LYS A 143 -2.61 -37.74 10.73
CA LYS A 143 -2.80 -38.39 9.43
C LYS A 143 -1.51 -39.04 8.92
N ALA A 144 -0.35 -38.39 9.10
CA ALA A 144 0.94 -38.97 8.77
C ALA A 144 1.31 -40.16 9.66
N GLU A 145 0.97 -40.13 10.95
CA GLU A 145 1.18 -41.23 11.89
C GLU A 145 0.24 -42.42 11.61
N GLU A 146 -1.04 -42.17 11.27
CA GLU A 146 -1.98 -43.20 10.84
C GLU A 146 -1.57 -43.82 9.50
N ASP A 147 -1.13 -43.02 8.53
CA ASP A 147 -0.60 -43.53 7.27
C ASP A 147 0.71 -44.29 7.49
N ALA A 148 1.58 -43.86 8.40
CA ALA A 148 2.78 -44.60 8.79
C ALA A 148 2.44 -45.91 9.50
N LYS A 149 1.40 -45.95 10.36
CA LYS A 149 0.94 -47.17 11.03
C LYS A 149 0.28 -48.13 10.04
N LYS A 150 -0.57 -47.64 9.14
CA LYS A 150 -1.14 -48.41 8.01
C LYS A 150 -0.02 -48.95 7.12
N LYS A 151 0.98 -48.12 6.79
CA LYS A 151 2.14 -48.54 6.00
C LYS A 151 2.98 -49.58 6.72
N LYS A 152 3.24 -49.44 8.04
CA LYS A 152 3.95 -50.44 8.85
C LYS A 152 3.24 -51.80 8.85
N VAL A 153 1.91 -51.80 8.98
CA VAL A 153 1.08 -53.01 8.90
C VAL A 153 1.14 -53.61 7.48
N LEU A 154 1.11 -52.78 6.43
CA LEU A 154 1.18 -53.23 5.04
C LEU A 154 2.60 -53.68 4.61
N THR A 155 3.66 -53.13 5.22
CA THR A 155 5.06 -53.44 4.88
C THR A 155 5.54 -54.80 5.39
N ASN A 156 4.80 -55.44 6.30
CA ASN A 156 5.11 -56.80 6.73
C ASN A 156 4.83 -57.85 5.63
N LEU A 157 4.15 -57.46 4.54
CA LEU A 157 3.91 -58.29 3.36
C LEU A 157 4.51 -57.60 2.12
N HIS A 158 5.82 -57.70 1.93
CA HIS A 158 6.50 -57.44 0.64
C HIS A 158 6.31 -56.04 0.00
N VAL A 159 6.61 -54.94 0.72
CA VAL A 159 6.67 -53.58 0.12
C VAL A 159 8.04 -52.92 0.32
N SER A 160 9.11 -53.58 -0.12
CA SER A 160 10.49 -53.07 0.02
C SER A 160 10.81 -51.87 -0.90
N GLY A 161 10.10 -51.68 -2.02
CA GLY A 161 10.43 -50.63 -3.01
C GLY A 161 9.80 -49.25 -2.78
N PHE A 162 8.70 -49.15 -2.03
CA PHE A 162 7.91 -47.91 -1.90
C PHE A 162 8.31 -47.04 -0.69
N MET A 163 9.02 -47.62 0.30
CA MET A 163 9.47 -46.92 1.51
C MET A 163 10.74 -46.07 1.27
N GLN A 164 11.69 -46.56 0.45
CA GLN A 164 12.93 -45.82 0.17
C GLN A 164 12.72 -44.50 -0.58
N LYS A 165 11.60 -44.34 -1.29
CA LYS A 165 11.24 -43.08 -1.96
C LYS A 165 10.59 -42.06 -1.03
N SER A 166 10.00 -42.47 0.09
CA SER A 166 9.36 -41.56 1.05
C SER A 166 10.35 -40.91 2.03
N GLU A 167 11.35 -41.63 2.54
CA GLU A 167 12.37 -41.04 3.43
C GLU A 167 13.16 -39.91 2.72
N ARG A 168 13.44 -40.04 1.41
CA ARG A 168 14.16 -39.01 0.64
C ARG A 168 13.33 -37.76 0.31
N ARG A 169 12.03 -37.74 0.64
CA ARG A 169 11.11 -36.60 0.43
C ARG A 169 10.93 -35.70 1.66
N GLY A 170 11.55 -36.04 2.80
CA GLY A 170 11.45 -35.24 4.05
C GLY A 170 12.41 -34.04 4.14
N GLY A 171 13.30 -33.83 3.16
CA GLY A 171 14.09 -32.60 3.06
C GLY A 171 13.28 -31.45 2.44
N PRO A 172 13.73 -30.18 2.56
CA PRO A 172 13.09 -29.04 1.90
C PRO A 172 12.80 -29.41 0.44
N LYS A 173 11.53 -29.26 0.04
CA LYS A 173 11.02 -29.72 -1.27
C LYS A 173 12.00 -29.28 -2.35
N LYS A 174 12.80 -30.21 -2.87
CA LYS A 174 13.73 -29.91 -3.96
C LYS A 174 12.87 -29.35 -5.09
N GLN A 175 13.15 -28.09 -5.46
CA GLN A 175 12.39 -27.37 -6.46
C GLN A 175 12.16 -28.27 -7.67
N THR A 176 10.90 -28.49 -8.03
CA THR A 176 10.56 -29.42 -9.10
C THR A 176 11.13 -28.91 -10.43
N GLY A 177 11.37 -29.80 -11.40
CA GLY A 177 11.83 -29.38 -12.73
C GLY A 177 10.90 -28.34 -13.37
N ARG A 178 9.60 -28.41 -13.05
CA ARG A 178 8.58 -27.44 -13.48
C ARG A 178 8.79 -26.07 -12.84
N GLU A 179 9.00 -26.02 -11.53
CA GLU A 179 9.26 -24.78 -10.80
C GLU A 179 10.58 -24.13 -11.23
N LYS A 180 11.65 -24.92 -11.42
CA LYS A 180 12.93 -24.42 -11.92
C LYS A 180 12.78 -23.80 -13.31
N LYS A 181 12.09 -24.51 -14.21
CA LYS A 181 11.79 -23.99 -15.55
C LYS A 181 10.99 -22.68 -15.48
N LYS A 182 9.93 -22.63 -14.65
CA LYS A 182 9.11 -21.42 -14.48
C LYS A 182 9.94 -20.25 -13.96
N LYS A 183 10.79 -20.50 -12.95
CA LYS A 183 11.69 -19.48 -12.39
C LYS A 183 12.65 -18.94 -13.46
N ILE A 184 13.39 -19.81 -14.14
CA ILE A 184 14.37 -19.40 -15.19
C ILE A 184 13.68 -18.64 -16.33
N LEU A 185 12.50 -19.05 -16.76
CA LEU A 185 11.76 -18.35 -17.82
C LEU A 185 11.24 -16.98 -17.35
N SER A 186 10.80 -16.87 -16.09
CA SER A 186 10.42 -15.60 -15.49
C SER A 186 11.61 -14.65 -15.40
N ASP A 187 12.77 -15.14 -14.95
CA ASP A 187 14.00 -14.34 -14.82
C ASP A 187 14.50 -13.83 -16.19
N ARG A 188 14.26 -14.60 -17.27
CA ARG A 188 14.60 -14.21 -18.65
C ARG A 188 13.58 -13.26 -19.28
N ARG A 189 12.33 -13.23 -18.78
CA ARG A 189 11.26 -12.42 -19.35
C ARG A 189 11.45 -10.98 -18.87
N LYS A 190 11.76 -10.08 -19.81
CA LYS A 190 11.79 -8.64 -19.57
C LYS A 190 10.42 -8.07 -19.91
N ASP A 191 9.81 -7.33 -18.99
CA ASP A 191 8.55 -6.67 -19.26
C ASP A 191 8.74 -5.57 -20.31
N LEU A 192 7.75 -5.44 -21.20
CA LEU A 192 7.80 -4.52 -22.33
C LEU A 192 6.94 -3.29 -22.01
N ASN A 193 7.58 -2.17 -21.69
CA ASN A 193 6.90 -0.89 -21.52
C ASN A 193 7.01 -0.06 -22.81
N VAL A 194 5.90 0.06 -23.54
CA VAL A 194 5.83 0.77 -24.84
C VAL A 194 4.92 1.99 -24.83
N GLY A 195 4.15 2.23 -23.77
CA GLY A 195 3.09 3.26 -23.76
C GLY A 195 3.58 4.71 -23.84
N HIS A 196 4.88 4.95 -23.62
CA HIS A 196 5.49 6.28 -23.57
C HIS A 196 6.57 6.48 -24.66
N LEU A 197 6.67 5.57 -25.63
CA LEU A 197 7.71 5.60 -26.67
C LEU A 197 7.22 6.28 -27.95
N ASN A 198 8.10 7.08 -28.56
CA ASN A 198 7.89 7.69 -29.88
C ASN A 198 8.03 6.67 -31.01
N GLU A 199 7.48 6.97 -32.19
CA GLU A 199 7.46 6.06 -33.35
C GLU A 199 8.85 5.55 -33.77
N GLU A 200 9.86 6.42 -33.81
CA GLU A 200 11.24 6.03 -34.13
C GLU A 200 11.81 5.03 -33.11
N LYS A 201 11.60 5.30 -31.81
CA LYS A 201 12.01 4.40 -30.72
C LYS A 201 11.25 3.07 -30.75
N LEU A 202 9.99 3.07 -31.17
CA LEU A 202 9.22 1.85 -31.35
C LEU A 202 9.77 0.99 -32.50
N ARG A 203 10.19 1.60 -33.62
CA ARG A 203 10.83 0.87 -34.72
C ARG A 203 12.14 0.22 -34.28
N ASP A 204 12.95 0.91 -33.49
CA ASP A 204 14.20 0.34 -32.98
C ASP A 204 13.94 -0.76 -31.96
N LYS A 205 12.97 -0.58 -31.05
CA LYS A 205 12.55 -1.62 -30.12
C LYS A 205 12.04 -2.87 -30.83
N ALA A 206 11.30 -2.71 -31.94
CA ALA A 206 10.84 -3.82 -32.76
C ALA A 206 12.02 -4.58 -33.40
N LYS A 207 13.03 -3.88 -33.92
CA LYS A 207 14.26 -4.51 -34.44
C LYS A 207 15.01 -5.28 -33.36
N GLU A 208 15.16 -4.70 -32.17
CA GLU A 208 15.80 -5.39 -31.03
C GLU A 208 15.08 -6.68 -30.65
N LEU A 209 13.74 -6.64 -30.53
CA LEU A 209 12.94 -7.82 -30.20
C LEU A 209 13.02 -8.88 -31.30
N TRP A 210 13.04 -8.46 -32.56
CA TRP A 210 13.20 -9.35 -33.70
C TRP A 210 14.58 -10.05 -33.69
N GLN A 211 15.65 -9.29 -33.46
CA GLN A 211 17.00 -9.85 -33.31
C GLN A 211 17.08 -10.83 -32.15
N TRP A 212 16.47 -10.49 -31.01
CA TRP A 212 16.41 -11.37 -29.85
C TRP A 212 15.67 -12.68 -30.13
N MET A 213 14.52 -12.60 -30.81
CA MET A 213 13.77 -13.78 -31.24
C MET A 213 14.60 -14.66 -32.20
N HIS A 214 15.26 -14.04 -33.18
CA HIS A 214 16.11 -14.74 -34.13
C HIS A 214 17.27 -15.47 -33.45
N GLN A 215 17.93 -14.84 -32.47
CA GLN A 215 18.97 -15.47 -31.68
C GLN A 215 18.45 -16.70 -30.91
N LEU A 216 17.30 -16.60 -30.25
CA LEU A 216 16.69 -17.72 -29.53
C LEU A 216 16.32 -18.89 -30.45
N GLU A 217 15.89 -18.60 -31.68
CA GLU A 217 15.62 -19.62 -32.69
C GLU A 217 16.90 -20.32 -33.16
N ALA A 218 17.98 -19.58 -33.38
CA ALA A 218 19.27 -20.14 -33.73
C ALA A 218 19.81 -21.07 -32.63
N GLU A 219 19.80 -20.63 -31.36
CA GLU A 219 20.21 -21.47 -30.22
C GLU A 219 19.35 -22.73 -30.09
N LYS A 220 18.02 -22.61 -30.30
CA LYS A 220 17.11 -23.75 -30.29
C LYS A 220 17.47 -24.76 -31.38
N PHE A 221 17.78 -24.29 -32.58
CA PHE A 221 18.16 -25.15 -33.71
C PHE A 221 19.46 -25.91 -33.40
N GLU A 222 20.49 -25.23 -32.91
CA GLU A 222 21.74 -25.87 -32.51
C GLU A 222 21.53 -26.94 -31.43
N LEU A 223 20.74 -26.62 -30.40
CA LEU A 223 20.39 -27.58 -29.35
C LEU A 223 19.64 -28.81 -29.88
N GLN A 224 18.73 -28.62 -30.85
CA GLN A 224 18.03 -29.73 -31.51
C GLN A 224 18.98 -30.61 -32.32
N TYR A 225 19.94 -30.00 -33.02
CA TYR A 225 20.97 -30.72 -33.76
C TYR A 225 21.87 -31.53 -32.81
N HIS A 226 22.36 -30.90 -31.74
CA HIS A 226 23.15 -31.57 -30.70
C HIS A 226 22.38 -32.73 -30.05
N TYR A 227 21.12 -32.52 -29.70
CA TYR A 227 20.26 -33.57 -29.13
C TYR A 227 20.15 -34.79 -30.05
N THR A 228 19.94 -34.55 -31.35
CA THR A 228 19.82 -35.62 -32.34
C THR A 228 21.12 -36.42 -32.47
N ARG A 229 22.26 -35.72 -32.53
CA ARG A 229 23.58 -36.35 -32.54
C ARG A 229 23.84 -37.16 -31.28
N GLN A 230 23.59 -36.59 -30.10
CA GLN A 230 23.75 -37.28 -28.81
C GLN A 230 22.86 -38.52 -28.72
N LYS A 231 21.62 -38.45 -29.23
CA LYS A 231 20.70 -39.60 -29.26
C LYS A 231 21.26 -40.76 -30.10
N TYR A 232 21.90 -40.45 -31.22
CA TYR A 232 22.62 -41.45 -32.03
C TYR A 232 23.83 -42.02 -31.27
N GLU A 233 24.68 -41.15 -30.71
CA GLU A 233 25.86 -41.57 -29.93
C GLU A 233 25.48 -42.48 -28.75
N VAL A 234 24.42 -42.16 -28.01
CA VAL A 234 23.89 -43.00 -26.92
C VAL A 234 23.43 -44.37 -27.45
N THR A 235 22.78 -44.42 -28.61
CA THR A 235 22.36 -45.69 -29.23
C THR A 235 23.57 -46.55 -29.60
N VAL A 236 24.58 -45.96 -30.23
CA VAL A 236 25.83 -46.65 -30.59
C VAL A 236 26.56 -47.15 -29.34
N LEU A 237 26.67 -46.32 -28.31
CA LEU A 237 27.32 -46.69 -27.05
C LEU A 237 26.59 -47.83 -26.35
N ARG A 238 25.25 -47.84 -26.34
CA ARG A 238 24.46 -48.97 -25.80
C ARG A 238 24.75 -50.27 -26.54
N ASN A 239 24.83 -50.22 -27.87
CA ASN A 239 25.17 -51.40 -28.67
C ASN A 239 26.58 -51.90 -28.38
N ARG A 240 27.58 -50.99 -28.36
CA ARG A 240 28.98 -51.32 -28.01
C ARG A 240 29.08 -51.98 -26.63
N VAL A 241 28.39 -51.43 -25.62
CA VAL A 241 28.34 -52.02 -24.27
C VAL A 241 27.75 -53.42 -24.32
N SER A 242 26.64 -53.63 -25.04
CA SER A 242 26.03 -54.94 -25.20
C SER A 242 26.99 -55.95 -25.84
N ASP A 243 27.69 -55.56 -26.91
CA ASP A 243 28.58 -56.46 -27.64
C ASP A 243 29.81 -56.85 -26.82
N HIS A 244 30.42 -55.90 -26.09
CA HIS A 244 31.50 -56.22 -25.14
C HIS A 244 31.03 -57.08 -23.96
N GLN A 245 29.77 -56.95 -23.52
CA GLN A 245 29.18 -57.81 -22.48
C GLN A 245 28.83 -59.22 -22.98
N LYS A 246 28.50 -59.40 -24.26
CA LYS A 246 28.23 -60.73 -24.85
C LYS A 246 29.50 -61.57 -24.92
N ILE A 247 30.63 -60.97 -25.32
CA ILE A 247 31.91 -61.67 -25.47
C ILE A 247 32.44 -62.15 -24.11
N THR A 248 32.20 -61.41 -23.03
CA THR A 248 32.65 -61.76 -21.67
C THR A 248 31.83 -62.89 -21.01
N LYS A 249 30.61 -63.16 -21.48
CA LYS A 249 29.77 -64.26 -20.96
C LYS A 249 29.94 -65.59 -21.71
N GLY A 250 30.74 -65.64 -22.78
CA GLY A 250 30.93 -66.81 -23.65
C GLY A 250 32.05 -67.79 -23.25
N SER A 251 32.87 -67.52 -22.23
CA SER A 251 34.02 -68.38 -21.86
C SER A 251 33.75 -69.36 -20.70
N ARG A 252 32.52 -69.51 -20.20
CA ARG A 252 32.26 -70.29 -18.97
C ARG A 252 31.49 -71.61 -19.13
N SER A 253 31.33 -72.17 -20.34
CA SER A 253 30.78 -73.53 -20.45
C SER A 253 31.19 -74.23 -21.76
N LYS A 254 32.23 -75.07 -21.67
CA LYS A 254 32.39 -76.39 -22.32
C LYS A 254 33.85 -76.81 -22.33
N ARG A 255 34.33 -77.34 -21.21
CA ARG A 255 35.43 -78.31 -21.24
C ARG A 255 35.31 -79.21 -20.01
N GLY A 256 35.01 -80.49 -20.23
CA GLY A 256 35.04 -81.49 -19.16
C GLY A 256 33.80 -82.38 -19.04
N LEU A 257 33.28 -82.92 -20.13
CA LEU A 257 32.65 -84.24 -20.07
C LEU A 257 33.32 -85.09 -21.15
N ARG A 258 34.35 -85.85 -20.74
CA ARG A 258 34.91 -86.95 -21.51
C ARG A 258 34.88 -88.19 -20.63
N LYS A 259 34.29 -89.22 -21.24
CA LYS A 259 34.12 -90.63 -20.84
C LYS A 259 34.95 -91.13 -19.68
#